data_AF-A0A384L0W5-F1
#
_entry.id   AF-A0A384L0W5-F1
#
_cell.length_a   1.000
_cell.length_b   1.000
_cell.length_c   1.000
_cell.angle_alpha   90.00
_cell.angle_beta   90.00
_cell.angle_gamma   90.00
#
_symmetry.space_group_name_H-M   'P 1'
#
loop_
_entity.id
_entity.type
_entity.pdbx_description
1 polymer ?
#
loop_
_entity_poly.entity_id
_entity_poly.type
_entity_poly.pdbx_seq_one_letter_code
_entity_poly.pdbx_strand_id
1 'polypeptide(L)'
;MAAKSQKKVLRKQNKRKKKDPLAPKRALSAYMFYVKDKRLELIKEKPELARNVAQVGKLVGEAWGKLSAAQKTPYEKKAQLDKVRYSKEIEEYRKTKNE
;
A
#
# COMPACT_ATOMS: atom_id res chain seq x y z
N MET A 1 -9.61 30.26 -20.23
CA MET A 1 -9.88 29.59 -18.93
C MET A 1 -9.52 28.12 -19.05
N ALA A 2 -8.66 27.61 -18.16
CA ALA A 2 -7.93 26.35 -18.33
C ALA A 2 -8.85 25.10 -18.38
N ALA A 3 -8.75 24.34 -19.47
CA ALA A 3 -9.42 23.06 -19.66
C ALA A 3 -8.87 22.02 -18.67
N LYS A 4 -9.71 21.60 -17.70
CA LYS A 4 -9.40 20.51 -16.78
C LYS A 4 -9.43 19.18 -17.54
N SER A 5 -8.24 18.73 -17.94
CA SER A 5 -7.95 17.44 -18.56
C SER A 5 -8.49 16.28 -17.72
N GLN A 6 -9.62 15.71 -18.14
CA GLN A 6 -10.12 14.44 -17.59
C GLN A 6 -9.30 13.28 -18.18
N LYS A 7 -8.18 12.94 -17.55
CA LYS A 7 -7.50 11.67 -17.81
C LYS A 7 -8.33 10.53 -17.23
N LYS A 8 -9.22 9.99 -18.06
CA LYS A 8 -9.90 8.70 -17.88
C LYS A 8 -8.83 7.60 -17.86
N VAL A 9 -8.26 7.34 -16.68
CA VAL A 9 -7.27 6.27 -16.50
C VAL A 9 -7.95 4.93 -16.74
N LEU A 10 -7.75 4.39 -17.94
CA LEU A 10 -8.10 3.05 -18.33
C LEU A 10 -7.46 2.08 -17.32
N ARG A 11 -8.22 1.61 -16.33
CA ARG A 11 -7.78 0.60 -15.37
C ARG A 11 -7.61 -0.70 -16.13
N LYS A 12 -6.45 -0.89 -16.77
CA LYS A 12 -6.00 -2.18 -17.28
C LYS A 12 -5.95 -3.10 -16.07
N GLN A 13 -6.95 -4.00 -15.96
CA GLN A 13 -6.97 -5.07 -14.96
C GLN A 13 -5.78 -5.98 -15.24
N ASN A 14 -4.63 -5.60 -14.69
CA ASN A 14 -3.43 -6.42 -14.77
C ASN A 14 -3.71 -7.62 -13.86
N LYS A 15 -4.18 -8.73 -14.43
CA LYS A 15 -4.21 -10.05 -13.79
C LYS A 15 -2.87 -10.18 -13.09
N ARG A 16 -2.86 -10.13 -11.75
CA ARG A 16 -1.61 -10.20 -10.99
C ARG A 16 -0.96 -11.52 -11.38
N LYS A 17 0.12 -11.46 -12.18
CA LYS A 17 0.97 -12.62 -12.46
C LYS A 17 1.24 -13.26 -11.10
N LYS A 18 0.97 -14.56 -10.96
CA LYS A 18 1.27 -15.32 -9.74
C LYS A 18 2.71 -14.98 -9.37
N LYS A 19 2.87 -14.21 -8.29
CA LYS A 19 4.20 -13.82 -7.81
C LYS A 19 4.87 -15.14 -7.44
N ASP A 20 6.08 -15.39 -7.92
CA ASP A 20 6.83 -16.59 -7.56
C ASP A 20 6.79 -16.77 -6.03
N PRO A 21 6.50 -17.97 -5.50
CA PRO A 21 6.36 -18.19 -4.07
C PRO A 21 7.63 -17.87 -3.27
N LEU A 22 8.79 -17.92 -3.93
CA LEU A 22 10.10 -17.59 -3.37
C LEU A 22 10.42 -16.08 -3.44
N ALA A 23 9.64 -15.29 -4.19
CA ALA A 23 9.91 -13.86 -4.30
C ALA A 23 9.52 -13.16 -3.00
N PRO A 24 10.41 -12.35 -2.41
CA PRO A 24 10.11 -11.65 -1.17
C PRO A 24 8.90 -10.75 -1.36
N LYS A 25 8.11 -10.66 -0.30
CA LYS A 25 6.87 -9.88 -0.32
C LYS A 25 7.23 -8.41 -0.37
N ARG A 26 6.65 -7.67 -1.32
CA ARG A 26 6.95 -6.26 -1.56
C ARG A 26 6.91 -5.43 -0.27
N ALA A 27 7.82 -4.47 -0.17
CA ALA A 27 7.79 -3.48 0.90
C ALA A 27 6.43 -2.80 0.99
N LEU A 28 5.95 -2.57 2.21
CA LEU A 28 4.77 -1.79 2.51
C LEU A 28 5.17 -0.31 2.65
N SER A 29 4.49 0.55 1.90
CA SER A 29 4.62 2.01 2.04
C SER A 29 3.98 2.50 3.34
N ALA A 30 4.32 3.72 3.77
CA ALA A 30 3.75 4.37 4.96
C ALA A 30 2.22 4.35 4.93
N TYR A 31 1.66 4.64 3.75
CA TYR A 31 0.23 4.56 3.49
C TYR A 31 -0.32 3.14 3.68
N MET A 32 0.41 2.10 3.26
CA MET A 32 -0.04 0.71 3.43
C MET A 32 -0.03 0.27 4.89
N PHE A 33 0.92 0.75 5.70
CA PHE A 33 0.90 0.54 7.15
C PHE A 33 -0.30 1.22 7.78
N TYR A 34 -0.58 2.47 7.42
CA TYR A 34 -1.75 3.19 7.88
C TYR A 34 -3.06 2.52 7.48
N VAL A 35 -3.19 2.07 6.23
CA VAL A 35 -4.35 1.30 5.75
C VAL A 35 -4.50 -0.02 6.50
N LYS A 36 -3.41 -0.73 6.78
CA LYS A 36 -3.46 -1.99 7.52
C LYS A 36 -4.02 -1.76 8.92
N ASP A 37 -3.50 -0.76 9.62
CA ASP A 37 -3.92 -0.39 10.98
C ASP A 37 -5.39 0.04 10.98
N LYS A 38 -5.74 1.00 10.11
CA LYS A 38 -7.09 1.54 10.05
C LYS A 38 -8.12 0.54 9.58
N ARG A 39 -7.74 -0.37 8.69
CA ARG A 39 -8.58 -1.48 8.27
C ARG A 39 -8.82 -2.45 9.43
N LEU A 40 -7.82 -2.75 10.27
CA LEU A 40 -8.00 -3.63 11.42
C LEU A 40 -8.94 -3.01 12.46
N GLU A 41 -8.80 -1.71 12.73
CA GLU A 41 -9.75 -0.97 13.57
C GLU A 41 -11.18 -1.03 12.98
N LEU A 42 -11.33 -0.75 11.69
CA LEU A 42 -12.62 -0.80 11.01
C LEU A 42 -13.22 -2.21 10.94
N ILE A 43 -12.41 -3.28 10.83
CA ILE A 43 -12.88 -4.66 10.92
C ILE A 43 -13.45 -4.93 12.31
N LYS A 44 -12.76 -4.43 13.35
CA LYS A 44 -13.14 -4.63 14.74
C LYS A 44 -14.45 -3.90 15.08
N GLU A 45 -14.62 -2.68 14.60
CA GLU A 45 -15.86 -1.91 14.78
C GLU A 45 -16.99 -2.37 13.85
N LYS A 46 -16.67 -2.62 12.57
CA LYS A 46 -17.65 -2.88 11.49
C LYS A 46 -17.11 -3.91 10.51
N PRO A 47 -17.22 -5.22 10.83
CA PRO A 47 -16.72 -6.29 9.98
C PRO A 47 -17.40 -6.33 8.59
N GLU A 48 -18.61 -5.79 8.49
CA GLU A 48 -19.36 -5.59 7.24
C GLU A 48 -18.68 -4.61 6.26
N LEU A 49 -18.15 -3.50 6.75
CA LEU A 49 -17.43 -2.52 5.91
C LEU A 49 -16.07 -3.06 5.46
N ALA A 50 -15.49 -3.99 6.21
CA ALA A 50 -14.21 -4.59 5.86
C ALA A 50 -14.25 -5.45 4.59
N ARG A 51 -15.43 -5.98 4.22
CA ARG A 51 -15.63 -6.62 2.92
C ARG A 51 -15.55 -5.61 1.78
N ASN A 52 -15.89 -4.35 2.03
CA ASN A 52 -15.85 -3.28 1.02
C ASN A 52 -14.53 -2.50 1.04
N VAL A 53 -13.49 -3.12 0.46
CA VAL A 53 -12.14 -2.53 0.35
C VAL A 53 -12.16 -1.18 -0.38
N ALA A 54 -13.10 -0.95 -1.30
CA ALA A 54 -13.23 0.32 -2.02
C ALA A 54 -13.65 1.46 -1.08
N GLN A 55 -14.60 1.21 -0.19
CA GLN A 55 -15.09 2.19 0.78
C GLN A 55 -14.04 2.48 1.86
N VAL A 56 -13.41 1.44 2.39
CA VAL A 56 -12.28 1.58 3.33
C VAL A 56 -11.14 2.38 2.69
N GLY A 57 -10.79 2.06 1.43
CA GLY A 57 -9.74 2.77 0.72
C GLY A 57 -10.01 4.26 0.52
N LYS A 58 -11.27 4.66 0.30
CA LYS A 58 -11.67 6.07 0.22
C LYS A 58 -11.50 6.77 1.57
N LEU A 59 -12.11 6.23 2.62
CA LEU A 59 -12.06 6.80 3.97
C LEU A 59 -10.62 6.95 4.48
N VAL A 60 -9.80 5.91 4.29
CA VAL A 60 -8.40 5.93 4.69
C VAL A 60 -7.57 6.89 3.83
N GLY A 61 -7.86 6.98 2.53
CA GLY A 61 -7.21 7.94 1.64
C GLY A 61 -7.48 9.39 2.04
N GLU A 62 -8.72 9.70 2.38
CA GLU A 62 -9.12 11.01 2.90
C GLU A 62 -8.48 11.30 4.26
N ALA A 63 -8.49 10.34 5.17
CA ALA A 63 -7.83 10.47 6.47
C ALA A 63 -6.33 10.71 6.31
N TRP A 64 -5.65 9.93 5.45
CA TRP A 64 -4.24 10.13 5.14
C TRP A 64 -3.94 11.49 4.51
N GLY A 65 -4.81 11.99 3.63
CA GLY A 65 -4.71 13.33 3.08
C GLY A 65 -4.78 14.42 4.16
N LYS A 66 -5.67 14.23 5.15
CA LYS A 66 -5.88 15.14 6.28
C LYS A 66 -4.83 15.02 7.38
N LEU A 67 -4.10 13.90 7.47
CA LEU A 67 -3.04 13.73 8.46
C LEU A 67 -1.87 14.71 8.21
N SER A 68 -1.44 15.38 9.29
CA SER A 68 -0.25 16.24 9.29
C SER A 68 1.04 15.42 9.13
N ALA A 69 2.11 16.09 8.70
CA ALA A 69 3.44 15.48 8.54
C ALA A 69 3.90 14.74 9.81
N ALA A 70 3.64 15.30 11.00
CA ALA A 70 3.99 14.69 12.28
C ALA A 70 3.35 13.30 12.50
N GLN A 71 2.10 13.11 12.07
CA GLN A 71 1.42 11.83 12.16
C GLN A 71 1.96 10.84 11.10
N LYS A 72 2.37 11.34 9.94
CA LYS A 72 2.95 10.54 8.85
C LYS A 72 4.39 10.10 9.16
N THR A 73 5.18 10.92 9.85
CA THR A 73 6.58 10.65 10.20
C THR A 73 6.84 9.26 10.78
N PRO A 74 6.11 8.77 11.81
CA PRO A 74 6.33 7.43 12.34
C PRO A 74 5.98 6.34 11.32
N TYR A 75 4.96 6.53 10.48
CA TYR A 75 4.62 5.58 9.42
C TYR A 75 5.64 5.59 8.28
N GLU A 76 6.20 6.75 7.94
CA GLU A 76 7.30 6.87 6.98
C GLU A 76 8.57 6.19 7.47
N LYS A 77 8.95 6.38 8.73
CA LYS A 77 10.08 5.66 9.33
C LYS A 77 9.87 4.14 9.28
N LYS A 78 8.69 3.65 9.68
CA LYS A 78 8.34 2.22 9.59
C LYS A 78 8.42 1.71 8.15
N ALA A 79 7.93 2.49 7.18
CA ALA A 79 7.98 2.15 5.77
C ALA A 79 9.39 2.17 5.19
N GLN A 80 10.25 3.09 5.62
CA GLN A 80 11.65 3.11 5.23
C GLN A 80 12.38 1.86 5.75
N LEU A 81 12.17 1.49 7.02
CA LEU A 81 12.74 0.26 7.58
C LEU A 81 12.29 -0.98 6.80
N ASP A 82 11.00 -1.09 6.51
CA ASP A 82 10.45 -2.20 5.72
C ASP A 82 10.97 -2.21 4.27
N LYS A 83 11.11 -1.01 3.67
CA LYS A 83 11.72 -0.85 2.35
C LYS A 83 13.17 -1.33 2.33
N VAL A 84 13.96 -1.01 3.36
CA VAL A 84 15.35 -1.48 3.48
C VAL A 84 15.39 -3.00 3.63
N ARG A 85 14.51 -3.58 4.46
CA ARG A 85 14.40 -5.04 4.62
C ARG A 85 14.10 -5.71 3.28
N TYR A 86 13.06 -5.26 2.59
CA TYR A 86 12.67 -5.79 1.29
C TYR A 86 13.77 -5.58 0.23
N SER A 87 14.49 -4.45 0.27
CA SER A 87 15.59 -4.19 -0.67
C SER A 87 16.72 -5.22 -0.54
N LYS A 88 17.04 -5.63 0.69
CA LYS A 88 18.02 -6.70 0.93
C LYS A 88 17.50 -8.05 0.47
N GLU A 89 16.29 -8.43 0.91
CA GLU A 89 15.67 -9.71 0.54
C GLU A 89 15.51 -9.84 -0.99
N ILE A 90 15.12 -8.77 -1.70
CA ILE A 90 14.93 -8.82 -3.16
C ILE A 90 16.25 -8.85 -3.91
N GLU A 91 17.32 -8.26 -3.38
CA GLU A 91 18.66 -8.39 -3.97
C GLU A 91 19.14 -9.83 -3.89
N GLU A 92 19.03 -10.47 -2.73
CA GLU A 92 19.38 -11.88 -2.54
C GLU A 92 18.52 -12.80 -3.40
N TYR A 93 17.21 -12.54 -3.47
CA TYR A 93 16.31 -13.27 -4.35
C TYR A 93 16.65 -13.08 -5.84
N ARG A 94 17.04 -11.87 -6.25
CA ARG A 94 17.45 -11.61 -7.64
C ARG A 94 18.74 -12.34 -7.99
N LYS A 95 19.70 -12.40 -7.06
CA LYS A 95 20.94 -13.16 -7.24
C LYS A 95 20.65 -14.65 -7.36
N THR A 96 19.88 -15.22 -6.45
CA THR A 96 19.52 -16.66 -6.47
C THR A 96 18.60 -17.07 -7.60
N LYS A 97 17.81 -16.16 -8.19
CA LYS A 97 16.98 -16.45 -9.37
C LYS A 97 17.76 -16.37 -10.70
N ASN A 98 18.89 -15.67 -10.70
CA ASN A 98 19.71 -15.47 -11.91
C ASN A 98 20.87 -16.48 -12.01
N GLU A 99 20.91 -17.46 -11.11
CA GLU A 99 21.82 -18.60 -11.10
C GLU A 99 21.00 -19.88 -11.25
#